data_AF-A0A841JUD5-F1
#
_entry.id   AF-A0A841JUD5-F1
#
_cell.length_a   1.000
_cell.length_b   1.000
_cell.length_c   1.000
_cell.angle_alpha   90.00
_cell.angle_beta   90.00
_cell.angle_gamma   90.00
#
_symmetry.space_group_name_H-M   'P 1'
#
loop_
_entity.id
_entity.type
_entity.pdbx_description
1 polymer ?
#
loop_
_entity_poly.entity_id
_entity_poly.type
_entity_poly.pdbx_seq_one_letter_code
_entity_poly.pdbx_strand_id
1 'polypeptide(L)' 'MTQDYVECSELSGKTIQTVRIYKDRNDGTEIQIDLTDGTSFSCCVSHPPVVTASLYQGGIGTPKVLRDYEL' A
#
# COMPACT_ATOMS: atom_id res chain seq x y z
N MET A 1 -22.93 -1.64 0.39
CA MET A 1 -21.53 -1.16 0.54
C MET A 1 -21.14 -0.57 -0.79
N THR A 2 -21.03 0.75 -0.86
CA THR A 2 -20.49 1.45 -2.03
C THR A 2 -19.00 1.11 -2.06
N GLN A 3 -18.53 0.40 -3.07
CA GLN A 3 -17.10 0.21 -3.25
C GLN A 3 -16.55 1.52 -3.81
N ASP A 4 -15.72 2.21 -3.03
CA ASP A 4 -14.91 3.31 -3.53
C ASP A 4 -13.84 2.70 -4.44
N TYR A 5 -14.03 2.83 -5.75
CA TYR A 5 -13.04 2.44 -6.75
C TYR A 5 -12.53 3.67 -7.48
N VAL A 6 -11.28 3.62 -7.89
CA VAL A 6 -10.70 4.61 -8.80
C VAL A 6 -10.70 4.00 -10.20
N GLU A 7 -11.47 4.59 -11.10
CA GLU A 7 -11.47 4.19 -12.51
C GLU A 7 -10.26 4.75 -13.23
N CYS A 8 -9.39 3.87 -13.71
CA CYS A 8 -8.26 4.23 -14.58
C CYS A 8 -8.74 4.19 -16.03
N SER A 9 -9.40 5.26 -16.48
CA SER A 9 -10.03 5.35 -17.81
C SER A 9 -9.07 5.07 -18.97
N GLU A 10 -7.78 5.33 -18.77
CA GLU A 10 -6.68 5.12 -19.70
C GLU A 10 -6.43 3.64 -20.02
N LEU A 11 -6.88 2.73 -19.14
CA LEU A 11 -6.81 1.28 -19.35
C LEU A 11 -8.06 0.74 -20.06
N SER A 12 -9.13 1.52 -20.16
CA SER A 12 -10.40 1.05 -20.70
C SER A 12 -10.28 0.70 -22.18
N GLY A 13 -10.72 -0.51 -22.53
CA GLY A 13 -10.67 -1.03 -23.90
C GLY A 13 -9.26 -1.36 -24.41
N LYS A 14 -8.22 -1.26 -23.57
CA LYS A 14 -6.86 -1.64 -23.95
C LYS A 14 -6.59 -3.12 -23.70
N THR A 15 -5.74 -3.70 -24.55
CA THR A 15 -5.28 -5.08 -24.41
C THR A 15 -3.99 -5.13 -23.61
N ILE A 16 -3.99 -5.92 -22.55
CA ILE A 16 -2.81 -6.17 -21.72
C ILE A 16 -1.87 -7.13 -22.44
N GLN A 17 -0.61 -6.72 -22.60
CA GLN A 17 0.46 -7.57 -23.09
C GLN A 17 1.13 -8.33 -21.94
N THR A 18 1.41 -7.66 -20.83
CA THR A 18 2.10 -8.26 -19.68
C THR A 18 1.70 -7.55 -18.40
N VAL A 19 1.55 -8.31 -17.31
CA VAL A 19 1.40 -7.77 -15.95
C VAL A 19 2.57 -8.25 -15.10
N ARG A 20 3.19 -7.34 -14.35
CA ARG A 20 4.20 -7.64 -13.34
C ARG A 20 3.74 -7.10 -12.00
N ILE A 21 3.86 -7.93 -10.97
CA ILE A 21 3.53 -7.57 -9.60
C ILE A 21 4.81 -7.66 -8.79
N TYR A 22 5.21 -6.54 -8.21
CA TYR A 22 6.40 -6.41 -7.40
C TYR A 22 6.02 -6.24 -5.94
N LYS A 23 6.76 -6.92 -5.07
CA LYS A 23 6.70 -6.68 -3.64
C LYS A 23 7.59 -5.47 -3.34
N ASP A 24 7.00 -4.35 -2.94
CA ASP A 24 7.77 -3.19 -2.49
C ASP A 24 8.28 -3.43 -1.06
N ARG A 25 9.39 -2.79 -0.70
CA ARG A 25 10.02 -2.89 0.62
C ARG A 25 9.25 -2.13 1.71
N ASN A 26 8.35 -1.22 1.32
CA ASN A 26 7.60 -0.33 2.23
C ASN A 26 6.12 -0.72 2.37
N ASP A 27 5.81 -2.02 2.44
CA ASP A 27 4.44 -2.57 2.57
C ASP A 27 3.47 -2.20 1.44
N GLY A 28 4.01 -1.76 0.30
CA GLY A 28 3.30 -1.56 -0.96
C GLY A 28 3.36 -2.79 -1.87
N THR A 29 2.33 -2.94 -2.71
CA THR A 29 2.37 -3.80 -3.90
C THR A 29 2.39 -2.91 -5.13
N GLU A 30 3.48 -2.97 -5.90
CA GLU A 30 3.55 -2.27 -7.18
C GLU A 30 3.06 -3.21 -8.30
N ILE A 31 2.21 -2.68 -9.17
CA ILE A 31 1.63 -3.38 -10.31
C ILE A 31 2.02 -2.60 -11.56
N GLN A 32 2.75 -3.25 -12.46
CA GLN A 32 3.05 -2.73 -13.79
C GLN A 32 2.24 -3.51 -14.83
N ILE A 33 1.59 -2.80 -15.74
CA ILE A 33 0.81 -3.32 -16.86
C ILE A 33 1.41 -2.75 -18.14
N ASP A 34 2.00 -3.61 -18.95
CA ASP A 34 2.41 -3.26 -20.31
C ASP A 34 1.27 -3.59 -21.28
N LEU A 35 0.95 -2.65 -22.15
CA LEU A 35 -0.17 -2.72 -23.09
C LEU A 35 0.35 -2.99 -24.50
N THR A 36 -0.48 -3.62 -25.33
CA THR A 36 -0.10 -3.98 -26.70
C THR A 36 0.14 -2.80 -27.62
N ASP A 37 -0.32 -1.60 -27.24
CA ASP A 37 -0.09 -0.34 -27.97
C ASP A 37 1.29 0.27 -27.67
N GLY A 38 2.11 -0.41 -26.85
CA GLY A 38 3.44 0.04 -26.46
C GLY A 38 3.46 0.99 -25.25
N THR A 39 2.31 1.30 -24.66
CA THR A 39 2.23 2.08 -23.42
C THR A 39 2.34 1.18 -22.19
N SER A 40 2.89 1.71 -21.10
CA SER A 40 2.97 1.03 -19.81
C SER A 40 2.26 1.85 -18.74
N PHE A 41 1.51 1.17 -17.89
CA PHE A 41 0.86 1.72 -16.72
C PHE A 41 1.49 1.13 -15.47
N SER A 42 1.77 1.95 -14.45
CA SER A 42 2.20 1.46 -13.14
C SER A 42 1.32 2.07 -12.06
N CYS A 43 0.90 1.27 -11.10
CA CYS A 43 0.23 1.72 -9.89
C CYS A 43 0.80 1.04 -8.65
N CYS A 44 0.72 1.73 -7.52
CA CYS A 44 1.10 1.19 -6.22
C CYS A 44 -0.15 1.10 -5.34
N VAL A 45 -0.38 -0.07 -4.77
CA VAL A 45 -1.37 -0.30 -3.72
C VAL A 45 -0.60 -0.39 -2.42
N SER A 46 -0.61 0.69 -1.64
CA SER A 46 -0.05 0.71 -0.28
C SER A 46 -1.15 0.62 0.76
N HIS A 47 -0.89 -0.10 1.84
CA HIS A 47 -1.68 0.07 3.06
C HIS A 47 -1.27 1.39 3.72
N PRO A 48 -2.19 2.12 4.35
CA PRO A 48 -1.81 3.28 5.15
C PRO A 48 -0.77 2.86 6.18
N PRO A 49 0.30 3.64 6.41
CA PRO A 49 1.25 3.33 7.46
C PRO A 49 0.51 3.38 8.80
N VAL A 50 0.47 2.25 9.50
CA VAL A 50 -0.04 2.24 10.88
C VAL A 50 1.01 2.90 11.76
N VAL A 51 0.75 4.13 12.19
CA VAL A 51 1.62 4.85 13.12
C VAL A 51 1.20 4.51 14.54
N THR A 52 1.94 3.58 15.16
CA THR A 52 1.80 3.30 16.59
C THR A 52 2.95 3.95 17.36
N ALA A 53 2.64 4.73 18.38
CA ALA A 53 3.63 5.20 19.35
C ALA A 53 3.19 4.87 20.77
N SER A 54 4.12 4.41 21.60
CA SER A 54 3.83 4.06 23.00
C SER A 54 4.86 4.69 23.93
N LEU A 55 4.40 5.32 25.02
CA LEU A 55 5.24 5.88 26.08
C LEU A 55 5.36 4.85 27.21
N TYR A 56 6.58 4.53 27.62
CA TYR A 56 6.85 3.54 28.67
C TYR A 56 7.63 4.15 29.84
N GLN A 57 7.41 3.62 31.03
CA GLN A 57 8.25 3.88 32.21
C GLN A 57 9.17 2.68 32.45
N GLY A 58 10.49 2.90 32.39
CA GLY A 58 11.50 1.87 32.64
C GLY A 58 11.72 1.57 34.13
N GLY A 59 11.99 0.29 34.44
CA GLY A 59 12.28 -0.24 35.79
C GLY A 59 12.78 -1.70 35.71
N ILE A 60 13.03 -2.35 36.86
CA ILE A 60 13.42 -3.77 36.90
C ILE A 60 12.14 -4.62 36.76
N GLY A 61 11.92 -5.21 35.58
CA GLY A 61 10.72 -6.02 35.28
C GLY A 61 10.07 -5.68 33.94
N THR A 62 8.83 -6.10 33.72
CA THR A 62 8.10 -5.81 32.47
C THR A 62 7.73 -4.33 32.39
N PRO A 63 8.08 -3.61 31.29
CA PRO A 63 7.77 -2.20 31.14
C PRO A 63 6.27 -1.91 31.22
N LYS A 64 5.90 -0.85 31.94
CA LYS A 64 4.51 -0.39 32.00
C LYS A 64 4.25 0.61 30.88
N VAL A 65 3.31 0.28 29.98
CA VAL A 65 2.77 1.23 29.00
C VAL A 65 2.03 2.32 29.76
N LEU A 66 2.44 3.57 29.58
CA LEU A 66 1.77 4.74 30.15
C LEU A 66 0.72 5.31 29.20
N ARG A 67 0.97 5.22 27.88
CA ARG A 67 0.08 5.77 26.87
C ARG A 67 0.38 5.20 25.50
N ASP A 68 -0.67 4.88 24.76
CA ASP A 68 -0.62 4.55 23.34
C ASP A 68 -1.21 5.70 22.52
N TYR A 69 -0.60 5.97 21.37
CA TYR A 69 -1.03 6.95 20.39
C TYR A 69 -1.28 6.23 19.07
N GLU A 70 -2.51 6.37 18.56
CA GLU A 70 -2.95 5.91 17.25
C GLU A 70 -3.32 7.16 16.41
N LEU A 71 -2.95 7.15 15.13
CA LEU A 71 -3.24 8.21 14.15
C LEU A 71 -4.33 7.75 13.18
#